data_AF-A0AAW0CHF4-F1
#
_entry.id   AF-A0AAW0CHF4-F1
#
_cell.length_a   1.000
_cell.length_b   1.000
_cell.length_c   1.000
_cell.angle_alpha   90.00
_cell.angle_beta   90.00
_cell.angle_gamma   90.00
#
_symmetry.space_group_name_H-M   'P 1'
#
loop_
_entity.id
_entity.type
_entity.pdbx_description
1 polymer ?
#
loop_
_entity_poly.entity_id
_entity_poly.type
_entity_poly.pdbx_seq_one_letter_code
_entity_poly.pdbx_strand_id
1 'polypeptide(L)'
;MDREHQFVPSETPTESRCPCPGLNALANHGYLPRSGKSISLGALIHAIAHVYNFSYFHASILSLPAILRYAKWTWRFWDLKIDLASLSQFGVLRIAHESSLGHSDEPSHSPDPHLVEELLDRARTNPSGGLDLRDLAAVRFEREEKLGRKLDFLHEQLAFGECGFFYLSMRDPKSGVIPEERIKQWFGEERLPNGWWEAVRPSRTVGFFETRKTAYVVEQLVKTFRFSERM
;
A
#
# COMPACT_ATOMS: atom_id res chain seq x y z
N MET A 1 -17.68 -4.56 14.06
CA MET A 1 -17.64 -4.65 12.58
C MET A 1 -18.98 -5.20 12.10
N ASP A 2 -19.62 -4.56 11.11
CA ASP A 2 -20.89 -5.02 10.55
C ASP A 2 -20.73 -6.41 9.87
N ARG A 3 -21.78 -7.24 9.87
CA ARG A 3 -21.76 -8.60 9.32
C ARG A 3 -21.34 -8.63 7.84
N GLU A 4 -21.65 -7.59 7.08
CA GLU A 4 -21.29 -7.47 5.66
C GLU A 4 -19.77 -7.35 5.43
N HIS A 5 -19.05 -6.81 6.42
CA HIS A 5 -17.63 -6.48 6.32
C HIS A 5 -16.69 -7.41 7.09
N GLN A 6 -17.16 -8.62 7.41
CA GLN A 6 -16.29 -9.65 7.96
C GLN A 6 -15.16 -10.01 6.99
N PHE A 7 -13.99 -10.34 7.54
CA PHE A 7 -12.87 -10.81 6.75
C PHE A 7 -13.20 -12.16 6.14
N VAL A 8 -13.02 -12.27 4.83
CA VAL A 8 -13.01 -13.53 4.09
C VAL A 8 -11.78 -13.46 3.18
N PRO A 9 -10.79 -14.34 3.36
CA PRO A 9 -9.60 -14.36 2.51
C PRO A 9 -10.01 -14.70 1.07
N SER A 10 -9.14 -14.39 0.11
CA SER A 10 -9.37 -14.86 -1.25
C SER A 10 -9.14 -16.38 -1.29
N GLU A 11 -10.18 -17.15 -1.57
CA GLU A 11 -10.12 -18.63 -1.55
C GLU A 11 -9.99 -19.22 -2.96
N THR A 12 -10.27 -18.43 -4.01
CA THR A 12 -10.29 -18.95 -5.38
C THR A 12 -9.39 -18.17 -6.34
N PRO A 13 -8.76 -18.84 -7.33
CA PRO A 13 -8.02 -18.17 -8.40
C PRO A 13 -8.88 -17.22 -9.26
N THR A 14 -10.21 -17.29 -9.13
CA THR A 14 -11.13 -16.45 -9.90
C THR A 14 -11.32 -15.06 -9.30
N GLU A 15 -10.97 -14.88 -8.04
CA GLU A 15 -11.01 -13.58 -7.37
C GLU A 15 -9.78 -12.76 -7.76
N SER A 16 -10.03 -11.51 -8.11
CA SER A 16 -9.00 -10.59 -8.58
C SER A 16 -8.36 -9.89 -7.39
N ARG A 17 -7.02 -9.91 -7.32
CA ARG A 17 -6.20 -9.22 -6.32
C ARG A 17 -5.08 -8.45 -7.01
N CYS A 18 -4.37 -7.59 -6.30
CA CYS A 18 -3.39 -6.66 -6.86
C CYS A 18 -2.13 -6.58 -5.97
N PRO A 19 -1.07 -5.83 -6.33
CA PRO A 19 0.12 -5.74 -5.50
C PRO A 19 -0.04 -4.71 -4.35
N CYS A 20 -1.27 -4.29 -4.05
CA CYS A 20 -1.58 -3.32 -3.01
C CYS A 20 -2.31 -4.02 -1.85
N PRO A 21 -1.66 -4.20 -0.68
CA PRO A 21 -2.30 -4.82 0.47
C PRO A 21 -3.55 -4.06 0.91
N GLY A 22 -3.52 -2.72 0.75
CA GLY A 22 -4.63 -1.85 1.08
C GLY A 22 -5.90 -2.17 0.30
N LEU A 23 -5.82 -2.36 -1.02
CA LEU A 23 -6.98 -2.67 -1.86
C LEU A 23 -7.44 -4.12 -1.70
N ASN A 24 -6.50 -5.06 -1.52
CA ASN A 24 -6.82 -6.46 -1.28
C ASN A 24 -7.57 -6.62 0.05
N ALA A 25 -7.16 -5.90 1.11
CA ALA A 25 -7.91 -5.85 2.36
C ALA A 25 -9.33 -5.30 2.19
N LEU A 26 -9.52 -4.26 1.36
CA LEU A 26 -10.87 -3.76 1.07
C LEU A 26 -11.75 -4.80 0.37
N ALA A 27 -11.19 -5.59 -0.55
CA ALA A 27 -11.91 -6.68 -1.21
C ALA A 27 -12.19 -7.85 -0.25
N ASN A 28 -11.19 -8.27 0.54
CA ASN A 28 -11.33 -9.34 1.55
C ASN A 28 -12.34 -8.98 2.67
N HIS A 29 -12.59 -7.69 2.90
CA HIS A 29 -13.62 -7.21 3.81
C HIS A 29 -14.90 -6.73 3.10
N GLY A 30 -15.04 -6.90 1.78
CA GLY A 30 -16.26 -6.52 1.05
C GLY A 30 -16.57 -5.01 0.97
N TYR A 31 -15.61 -4.13 1.28
CA TYR A 31 -15.75 -2.68 1.00
C TYR A 31 -15.57 -2.37 -0.49
N LEU A 32 -14.81 -3.22 -1.17
CA LEU A 32 -14.86 -3.39 -2.62
C LEU A 32 -15.53 -4.74 -2.93
N PRO A 33 -16.03 -4.97 -4.16
CA PRO A 33 -16.51 -6.28 -4.56
C PRO A 33 -15.50 -7.36 -4.18
N ARG A 34 -15.92 -8.40 -3.43
CA ARG A 34 -15.03 -9.49 -2.97
C ARG A 34 -14.33 -10.21 -4.13
N SER A 35 -15.01 -10.25 -5.28
CA SER A 35 -14.45 -10.73 -6.54
C SER A 35 -13.26 -9.90 -7.06
N GLY A 36 -13.05 -8.69 -6.56
CA GLY A 36 -12.04 -7.74 -7.01
C GLY A 36 -12.23 -7.22 -8.44
N LYS A 37 -13.40 -7.42 -9.03
CA LYS A 37 -13.70 -7.10 -10.43
C LYS A 37 -14.68 -5.95 -10.57
N SER A 38 -14.65 -5.31 -11.74
CA SER A 38 -15.62 -4.30 -12.16
C SER A 38 -15.77 -3.13 -11.18
N ILE A 39 -14.65 -2.67 -10.63
CA ILE A 39 -14.60 -1.63 -9.62
C ILE A 39 -14.61 -0.25 -10.29
N SER A 40 -15.59 0.58 -9.97
CA SER A 40 -15.70 1.95 -10.48
C SER A 40 -14.81 2.93 -9.72
N LEU A 41 -14.55 4.09 -10.33
CA LEU A 41 -13.82 5.19 -9.67
C LEU A 41 -14.46 5.59 -8.33
N GLY A 42 -15.79 5.75 -8.31
CA GLY A 42 -16.52 6.14 -7.10
C GLY A 42 -16.41 5.10 -5.99
N ALA A 43 -16.45 3.81 -6.33
CA ALA A 43 -16.28 2.73 -5.36
C ALA A 43 -14.87 2.74 -4.74
N LEU A 44 -13.81 2.92 -5.56
CA LEU A 44 -12.44 3.06 -5.06
C LEU A 44 -12.29 4.24 -4.11
N ILE A 45 -12.73 5.44 -4.56
CA ILE A 45 -12.62 6.67 -3.77
C ILE A 45 -13.35 6.50 -2.44
N HIS A 46 -14.60 6.02 -2.47
CA HIS A 46 -15.40 5.83 -1.27
C HIS A 46 -14.77 4.83 -0.31
N ALA A 47 -14.36 3.65 -0.79
CA ALA A 47 -13.79 2.60 0.06
C ALA A 47 -12.48 3.05 0.72
N ILE A 48 -11.58 3.68 -0.04
CA ILE A 48 -10.31 4.20 0.49
C ILE A 48 -10.55 5.30 1.53
N ALA A 49 -11.41 6.29 1.21
CA ALA A 49 -11.72 7.39 2.11
C ALA A 49 -12.38 6.89 3.41
N HIS A 50 -13.37 6.01 3.27
CA HIS A 50 -14.14 5.48 4.39
C HIS A 50 -13.27 4.61 5.32
N VAL A 51 -12.59 3.60 4.77
CA VAL A 51 -11.88 2.60 5.58
C VAL A 51 -10.59 3.15 6.16
N TYR A 52 -9.75 3.81 5.36
CA TYR A 52 -8.44 4.31 5.81
C TYR A 52 -8.48 5.73 6.41
N ASN A 53 -9.65 6.36 6.45
CA ASN A 53 -9.83 7.76 6.85
C ASN A 53 -9.10 8.75 5.94
N PHE A 54 -9.06 8.47 4.65
CA PHE A 54 -8.37 9.34 3.71
C PHE A 54 -9.30 10.47 3.29
N SER A 55 -8.75 11.68 3.12
CA SER A 55 -9.53 12.75 2.51
C SER A 55 -10.00 12.33 1.11
N TYR A 56 -11.20 12.72 0.71
CA TYR A 56 -11.72 12.44 -0.64
C TYR A 56 -10.79 12.96 -1.74
N PHE A 57 -10.12 14.10 -1.51
CA PHE A 57 -9.09 14.61 -2.41
C PHE A 57 -7.93 13.62 -2.56
N HIS A 58 -7.38 13.12 -1.45
CA HIS A 58 -6.30 12.15 -1.48
C HIS A 58 -6.72 10.82 -2.13
N ALA A 59 -7.89 10.29 -1.75
CA ALA A 59 -8.44 9.09 -2.35
C ALA A 59 -8.68 9.24 -3.87
N SER A 60 -9.08 10.43 -4.33
CA SER A 60 -9.23 10.74 -5.76
C SER A 60 -7.89 10.72 -6.49
N ILE A 61 -6.85 11.32 -5.90
CA ILE A 61 -5.48 11.31 -6.47
C ILE A 61 -4.93 9.89 -6.59
N LEU A 62 -5.28 8.97 -5.67
CA LEU A 62 -4.90 7.56 -5.75
C LEU A 62 -5.73 6.79 -6.80
N SER A 63 -7.04 7.06 -6.88
CA SER A 63 -7.98 6.27 -7.68
C SER A 63 -8.04 6.69 -9.15
N LEU A 64 -7.87 7.98 -9.46
CA LEU A 64 -7.96 8.50 -10.82
C LEU A 64 -6.90 7.88 -11.75
N PRO A 65 -5.60 7.83 -11.40
CA PRO A 65 -4.60 7.18 -12.24
C PRO A 65 -4.87 5.69 -12.44
N ALA A 66 -5.37 5.00 -11.41
CA ALA A 66 -5.75 3.59 -11.53
C ALA A 66 -6.82 3.39 -12.63
N ILE A 67 -7.86 4.23 -12.64
CA ILE A 67 -8.89 4.17 -13.69
C ILE A 67 -8.31 4.56 -15.06
N LEU A 68 -7.60 5.69 -15.16
CA LEU A 68 -7.09 6.19 -16.44
C LEU A 68 -6.09 5.24 -17.12
N ARG A 69 -5.29 4.51 -16.34
CA ARG A 69 -4.25 3.62 -16.86
C ARG A 69 -4.74 2.21 -17.12
N TYR A 70 -5.72 1.72 -16.35
CA TYR A 70 -6.06 0.30 -16.32
C TYR A 70 -7.51 -0.02 -16.67
N ALA A 71 -8.40 0.98 -16.74
CA ALA A 71 -9.80 0.69 -17.01
C ALA A 71 -9.96 0.00 -18.38
N LYS A 72 -10.88 -0.97 -18.41
CA LYS A 72 -11.29 -1.59 -19.67
C LYS A 72 -11.96 -0.52 -20.53
N TRP A 73 -11.54 -0.42 -21.78
CA TRP A 73 -12.09 0.55 -22.69
C TRP A 73 -13.61 0.34 -22.85
N THR A 74 -14.35 1.44 -22.78
CA THR A 74 -15.80 1.49 -22.99
C THR A 74 -16.17 2.78 -23.70
N TRP A 75 -17.24 2.74 -24.49
CA TRP A 75 -17.80 3.92 -25.16
C TRP A 75 -18.36 4.97 -24.19
N ARG A 76 -18.58 4.62 -22.92
CA ARG A 76 -19.12 5.50 -21.88
C ARG A 76 -18.05 5.76 -20.83
N PHE A 77 -17.47 6.97 -20.85
CA PHE A 77 -16.38 7.31 -19.93
C PHE A 77 -16.76 7.16 -18.43
N TRP A 78 -18.03 7.32 -18.09
CA TRP A 78 -18.54 7.16 -16.72
C TRP A 78 -18.71 5.70 -16.28
N ASP A 79 -18.54 4.72 -17.18
CA ASP A 79 -18.60 3.29 -16.88
C ASP A 79 -17.20 2.63 -16.86
N LEU A 80 -16.14 3.44 -16.83
CA LEU A 80 -14.77 2.94 -16.70
C LEU A 80 -14.61 2.20 -15.37
N LYS A 81 -14.18 0.94 -15.46
CA LYS A 81 -13.99 0.03 -14.34
C LYS A 81 -12.68 -0.73 -14.48
N ILE A 82 -12.08 -1.07 -13.35
CA ILE A 82 -10.90 -1.92 -13.27
C ILE A 82 -11.21 -3.24 -12.57
N ASP A 83 -10.42 -4.25 -12.89
CA ASP A 83 -10.25 -5.43 -12.03
C ASP A 83 -8.91 -5.26 -11.29
N LEU A 84 -8.83 -5.65 -10.02
CA LEU A 84 -7.63 -5.44 -9.19
C LEU A 84 -6.36 -6.01 -9.85
N ALA A 85 -6.44 -7.18 -10.49
CA ALA A 85 -5.32 -7.83 -11.17
C ALA A 85 -4.70 -6.99 -12.28
N SER A 86 -5.46 -6.05 -12.87
CA SER A 86 -4.89 -5.13 -13.86
C SER A 86 -3.75 -4.29 -13.28
N LEU A 87 -3.80 -3.95 -11.99
CA LEU A 87 -2.82 -3.09 -11.32
C LEU A 87 -1.42 -3.71 -11.23
N SER A 88 -1.27 -5.03 -11.36
CA SER A 88 0.03 -5.72 -11.31
C SER A 88 0.88 -5.60 -12.57
N GLN A 89 0.34 -5.02 -13.65
CA GLN A 89 1.10 -4.84 -14.89
C GLN A 89 2.23 -3.82 -14.67
N PHE A 90 3.46 -4.15 -15.08
CA PHE A 90 4.60 -3.23 -15.06
C PHE A 90 4.70 -2.43 -16.37
N GLY A 91 5.34 -1.26 -16.32
CA GLY A 91 5.60 -0.43 -17.50
C GLY A 91 5.68 1.07 -17.17
N VAL A 92 6.06 1.89 -18.15
CA VAL A 92 6.43 3.31 -17.97
C VAL A 92 5.37 4.17 -17.26
N LEU A 93 4.09 3.89 -17.49
CA LEU A 93 2.98 4.62 -16.87
C LEU A 93 2.17 3.75 -15.91
N ARG A 94 2.66 2.55 -15.59
CA ARG A 94 2.01 1.67 -14.64
C ARG A 94 2.33 2.10 -13.21
N ILE A 95 1.49 1.66 -12.29
CA ILE A 95 1.61 1.90 -10.86
C ILE A 95 2.52 0.84 -10.25
N ALA A 96 2.30 -0.44 -10.57
CA ALA A 96 3.17 -1.50 -10.07
C ALA A 96 4.59 -1.37 -10.63
N HIS A 97 5.55 -1.56 -9.75
CA HIS A 97 6.97 -1.37 -10.01
C HIS A 97 7.83 -2.39 -9.25
N GLU A 98 9.04 -2.60 -9.75
CA GLU A 98 10.07 -3.36 -9.06
C GLU A 98 10.51 -2.64 -7.78
N SER A 99 11.28 -3.33 -6.94
CA SER A 99 11.68 -2.86 -5.63
C SER A 99 10.46 -2.60 -4.73
N SER A 100 9.36 -3.35 -4.89
CA SER A 100 8.22 -3.25 -3.98
C SER A 100 8.60 -3.69 -2.55
N LEU A 101 7.92 -3.15 -1.52
CA LEU A 101 8.22 -3.47 -0.10
C LEU A 101 7.90 -4.93 0.24
N GLY A 102 6.81 -5.48 -0.31
CA GLY A 102 6.30 -6.80 0.04
C GLY A 102 5.94 -7.66 -1.16
N HIS A 103 6.42 -7.32 -2.36
CA HIS A 103 6.18 -8.09 -3.58
C HIS A 103 7.51 -8.29 -4.32
N SER A 104 7.61 -9.42 -5.03
CA SER A 104 8.73 -9.72 -5.92
C SER A 104 8.84 -8.69 -7.05
N ASP A 105 9.98 -8.72 -7.74
CA ASP A 105 10.27 -7.83 -8.88
C ASP A 105 9.63 -8.34 -10.20
N GLU A 106 8.58 -9.15 -10.06
CA GLU A 106 7.75 -9.67 -11.15
C GLU A 106 6.27 -9.38 -10.85
N PRO A 107 5.40 -9.29 -11.88
CA PRO A 107 3.96 -9.10 -11.67
C PRO A 107 3.35 -10.15 -10.73
N SER A 108 2.94 -9.71 -9.54
CA SER A 108 2.29 -10.54 -8.53
C SER A 108 1.01 -9.89 -7.99
N HIS A 109 0.12 -10.72 -7.45
CA HIS A 109 -1.11 -10.32 -6.76
C HIS A 109 -1.08 -10.68 -5.26
N SER A 110 -0.03 -11.35 -4.82
CA SER A 110 0.12 -11.87 -3.46
C SER A 110 1.43 -11.37 -2.85
N PRO A 111 1.43 -11.07 -1.54
CA PRO A 111 2.64 -10.69 -0.84
C PRO A 111 3.69 -11.81 -0.92
N ASP A 112 4.94 -11.43 -1.09
CA ASP A 112 6.09 -12.34 -1.01
C ASP A 112 6.35 -12.67 0.46
N PRO A 113 6.22 -13.95 0.89
CA PRO A 113 6.38 -14.32 2.29
C PRO A 113 7.75 -13.98 2.87
N HIS A 114 8.81 -14.01 2.06
CA HIS A 114 10.16 -13.69 2.51
C HIS A 114 10.31 -12.19 2.78
N LEU A 115 9.80 -11.33 1.89
CA LEU A 115 9.84 -9.88 2.08
C LEU A 115 8.96 -9.42 3.26
N VAL A 116 7.80 -10.07 3.45
CA VAL A 116 6.96 -9.81 4.63
C VAL A 116 7.69 -10.22 5.92
N GLU A 117 8.38 -11.36 5.93
CA GLU A 117 9.16 -11.78 7.10
C GLU A 117 10.33 -10.83 7.39
N GLU A 118 11.00 -10.29 6.37
CA GLU A 118 12.04 -9.25 6.55
C GLU A 118 11.47 -8.00 7.24
N LEU A 119 10.26 -7.57 6.88
CA LEU A 119 9.58 -6.44 7.54
C LEU A 119 9.21 -6.77 9.00
N LEU A 120 8.75 -8.00 9.27
CA LEU A 120 8.40 -8.46 10.61
C LEU A 120 9.64 -8.58 11.51
N ASP A 121 10.74 -9.14 10.99
CA ASP A 121 12.01 -9.23 11.70
C ASP A 121 12.55 -7.84 12.07
N ARG A 122 12.50 -6.89 11.13
CA ARG A 122 12.90 -5.51 11.40
C ARG A 122 12.05 -4.84 12.48
N ALA A 123 10.73 -5.07 12.44
CA ALA A 123 9.83 -4.56 13.49
C ALA A 123 10.11 -5.16 14.87
N ARG A 124 10.42 -6.48 14.94
CA ARG A 124 10.76 -7.19 16.18
C ARG A 124 12.09 -6.74 16.78
N THR A 125 13.07 -6.47 15.91
CA THR A 125 14.43 -6.13 16.33
C THR A 125 14.63 -4.64 16.58
N ASN A 126 13.73 -3.76 16.11
CA ASN A 126 13.79 -2.33 16.42
C ASN A 126 13.53 -2.10 17.93
N PRO A 127 14.45 -1.47 18.68
CA PRO A 127 14.28 -1.15 20.11
C PRO A 127 13.07 -0.28 20.44
N SER A 128 12.52 0.43 19.45
CA SER A 128 11.31 1.25 19.57
C SER A 128 10.02 0.42 19.62
N GLY A 129 10.10 -0.91 19.42
CA GLY A 129 8.97 -1.84 19.52
C GLY A 129 8.09 -1.89 18.27
N GLY A 130 8.64 -1.57 17.10
CA GLY A 130 7.94 -1.64 15.82
C GLY A 130 8.71 -0.95 14.69
N LEU A 131 8.17 -1.00 13.48
CA LEU A 131 8.79 -0.44 12.28
C LEU A 131 8.57 1.09 12.21
N ASP A 132 9.65 1.87 12.13
CA ASP A 132 9.58 3.33 12.02
C ASP A 132 9.89 3.84 10.59
N LEU A 133 9.92 5.17 10.42
CA LEU A 133 10.21 5.79 9.10
C LEU A 133 11.67 5.58 8.66
N ARG A 134 12.61 5.46 9.60
CA ARG A 134 14.02 5.19 9.30
C ARG A 134 14.18 3.75 8.82
N ASP A 135 13.47 2.81 9.42
CA ASP A 135 13.43 1.43 8.95
C ASP A 135 12.81 1.33 7.55
N LEU A 136 11.67 2.00 7.31
CA LEU A 136 11.05 2.01 5.98
C LEU A 136 11.98 2.61 4.92
N ALA A 137 12.75 3.65 5.28
CA ALA A 137 13.78 4.18 4.40
C ALA A 137 14.93 3.18 4.19
N ALA A 138 15.36 2.45 5.21
CA ALA A 138 16.42 1.45 5.08
C ALA A 138 16.00 0.30 4.17
N VAL A 139 14.79 -0.26 4.37
CA VAL A 139 14.23 -1.30 3.49
C VAL A 139 14.11 -0.79 2.05
N ARG A 140 13.64 0.45 1.85
CA ARG A 140 13.54 1.06 0.53
C ARG A 140 14.90 1.15 -0.15
N PHE A 141 15.91 1.61 0.59
CA PHE A 141 17.29 1.71 0.13
C PHE A 141 17.86 0.34 -0.26
N GLU A 142 17.77 -0.65 0.63
CA GLU A 142 18.25 -2.02 0.42
C GLU A 142 17.57 -2.68 -0.80
N ARG A 143 16.25 -2.50 -0.95
CA ARG A 143 15.50 -3.03 -2.11
C ARG A 143 15.93 -2.36 -3.42
N GLU A 144 16.28 -1.07 -3.42
CA GLU A 144 16.77 -0.37 -4.62
C GLU A 144 18.23 -0.75 -4.95
N GLU A 145 19.09 -0.93 -3.96
CA GLU A 145 20.45 -1.43 -4.16
C GLU A 145 20.45 -2.86 -4.73
N LYS A 146 19.60 -3.74 -4.19
CA LYS A 146 19.43 -5.11 -4.69
C LYS A 146 18.94 -5.16 -6.14
N LEU A 147 18.12 -4.18 -6.56
CA LEU A 147 17.68 -4.05 -7.95
C LEU A 147 18.85 -3.70 -8.90
N GLY A 148 19.92 -3.09 -8.39
CA GLY A 148 21.12 -2.76 -9.16
C GLY A 148 20.95 -1.59 -10.15
N ARG A 149 19.79 -0.92 -10.12
CA ARG A 149 19.50 0.27 -10.94
C ARG A 149 18.48 1.17 -10.26
N LYS A 150 18.51 2.46 -10.65
CA LYS A 150 17.55 3.44 -10.14
C LYS A 150 16.16 3.24 -10.77
N LEU A 151 15.12 3.38 -9.95
CA LEU A 151 13.76 3.60 -10.45
C LEU A 151 13.67 4.93 -11.23
N ASP A 152 12.79 4.99 -12.22
CA ASP A 152 12.47 6.27 -12.84
C ASP A 152 11.70 7.17 -11.87
N PHE A 153 11.55 8.44 -12.25
CA PHE A 153 10.93 9.44 -11.39
C PHE A 153 9.51 9.06 -10.94
N LEU A 154 8.69 8.47 -11.80
CA LEU A 154 7.32 8.11 -11.42
C LEU A 154 7.32 7.01 -10.36
N HIS A 155 8.05 5.93 -10.62
CA HIS A 155 8.11 4.78 -9.71
C HIS A 155 8.82 5.12 -8.40
N GLU A 156 9.84 5.98 -8.42
CA GLU A 156 10.48 6.50 -7.20
C GLU A 156 9.47 7.29 -6.34
N GLN A 157 8.66 8.17 -6.95
CA GLN A 157 7.63 8.91 -6.20
C GLN A 157 6.51 8.01 -5.67
N LEU A 158 6.13 6.96 -6.40
CA LEU A 158 5.17 5.95 -5.94
C LEU A 158 5.73 5.17 -4.76
N ALA A 159 6.95 4.64 -4.88
CA ALA A 159 7.61 3.85 -3.84
C ALA A 159 7.74 4.62 -2.51
N PHE A 160 8.13 5.90 -2.54
CA PHE A 160 8.16 6.74 -1.33
C PHE A 160 6.76 7.08 -0.82
N GLY A 161 5.81 7.30 -1.72
CA GLY A 161 4.39 7.51 -1.40
C GLY A 161 3.79 6.32 -0.65
N GLU A 162 4.09 5.10 -1.07
CA GLU A 162 3.67 3.85 -0.43
C GLU A 162 4.22 3.69 0.98
N CYS A 163 5.50 4.05 1.22
CA CYS A 163 6.05 4.10 2.57
C CYS A 163 5.29 5.08 3.46
N GLY A 164 4.99 6.28 2.94
CA GLY A 164 4.21 7.28 3.66
C GLY A 164 2.78 6.82 3.96
N PHE A 165 2.13 6.18 2.99
CA PHE A 165 0.81 5.57 3.12
C PHE A 165 0.78 4.50 4.20
N PHE A 166 1.72 3.55 4.14
CA PHE A 166 1.81 2.46 5.09
C PHE A 166 2.03 2.98 6.52
N TYR A 167 2.99 3.90 6.69
CA TYR A 167 3.27 4.51 7.98
C TYR A 167 2.07 5.26 8.55
N LEU A 168 1.43 6.14 7.78
CA LEU A 168 0.31 6.94 8.28
C LEU A 168 -0.94 6.10 8.56
N SER A 169 -1.14 5.00 7.83
CA SER A 169 -2.31 4.13 7.99
C SER A 169 -2.14 3.13 9.14
N MET A 170 -0.91 2.70 9.42
CA MET A 170 -0.65 1.57 10.33
C MET A 170 0.11 1.94 11.60
N ARG A 171 0.72 3.13 11.72
CA ARG A 171 1.43 3.50 12.95
C ARG A 171 0.50 3.60 14.15
N ASP A 172 0.99 3.21 15.33
CA ASP A 172 0.37 3.59 16.58
C ASP A 172 0.68 5.08 16.85
N PRO A 173 -0.33 5.96 17.01
CA PRO A 173 -0.10 7.38 17.19
C PRO A 173 0.63 7.74 18.49
N LYS A 174 0.67 6.84 19.48
CA LYS A 174 1.38 7.08 20.75
C LYS A 174 2.88 6.79 20.64
N SER A 175 3.23 5.60 20.15
CA SER A 175 4.63 5.18 20.01
C SER A 175 5.30 5.71 18.73
N GLY A 176 4.52 6.03 17.70
CA GLY A 176 5.06 6.52 16.43
C GLY A 176 5.68 5.44 15.55
N VAL A 177 5.48 4.16 15.87
CA VAL A 177 5.96 3.00 15.09
C VAL A 177 4.78 2.19 14.56
N ILE A 178 5.03 1.33 13.57
CA ILE A 178 4.07 0.32 13.10
C ILE A 178 4.33 -0.98 13.88
N PRO A 179 3.42 -1.42 14.77
CA PRO A 179 3.58 -2.67 15.50
C PRO A 179 3.61 -3.87 14.55
N GLU A 180 4.41 -4.88 14.87
CA GLU A 180 4.55 -6.13 14.13
C GLU A 180 3.19 -6.74 13.75
N GLU A 181 2.25 -6.82 14.71
CA GLU A 181 0.91 -7.37 14.47
C GLU A 181 0.15 -6.64 13.36
N ARG A 182 0.32 -5.32 13.22
CA ARG A 182 -0.35 -4.57 12.14
C ARG A 182 0.30 -4.86 10.79
N ILE A 183 1.60 -5.10 10.75
CA ILE A 183 2.32 -5.52 9.54
C ILE A 183 1.83 -6.91 9.12
N LYS A 184 1.82 -7.86 10.05
CA LYS A 184 1.38 -9.24 9.81
C LYS A 184 -0.04 -9.27 9.25
N GLN A 185 -0.96 -8.54 9.88
CA GLN A 185 -2.37 -8.55 9.49
C GLN A 185 -2.61 -7.81 8.18
N TRP A 186 -2.03 -6.61 8.01
CA TRP A 186 -2.35 -5.77 6.86
C TRP A 186 -1.51 -6.10 5.62
N PHE A 187 -0.21 -6.36 5.78
CA PHE A 187 0.68 -6.73 4.68
C PHE A 187 0.65 -8.23 4.37
N GLY A 188 0.70 -9.08 5.41
CA GLY A 188 0.79 -10.53 5.23
C GLY A 188 -0.56 -11.19 4.96
N GLU A 189 -1.56 -10.93 5.80
CA GLU A 189 -2.91 -11.52 5.69
C GLU A 189 -3.84 -10.71 4.77
N GLU A 190 -3.41 -9.52 4.33
CA GLU A 190 -4.22 -8.58 3.57
C GLU A 190 -5.59 -8.34 4.23
N ARG A 191 -5.53 -8.08 5.54
CA ARG A 191 -6.66 -7.97 6.46
C ARG A 191 -6.56 -6.68 7.26
N LEU A 192 -7.69 -6.05 7.56
CA LEU A 192 -7.70 -4.91 8.48
C LEU A 192 -7.30 -5.39 9.89
N PRO A 193 -6.36 -4.70 10.56
CA PRO A 193 -5.92 -5.12 11.88
C PRO A 193 -7.04 -5.24 12.92
N ASN A 194 -6.84 -6.09 13.93
CA ASN A 194 -7.81 -6.26 15.01
C ASN A 194 -8.12 -4.94 15.71
N GLY A 195 -9.40 -4.67 15.97
CA GLY A 195 -9.84 -3.39 16.52
C GLY A 195 -9.73 -2.22 15.55
N TRP A 196 -9.81 -2.49 14.22
CA TRP A 196 -9.66 -1.47 13.18
C TRP A 196 -10.47 -0.21 13.46
N TRP A 197 -11.78 -0.35 13.69
CA TRP A 197 -12.68 0.79 13.83
C TRP A 197 -12.60 1.46 15.20
N GLU A 198 -12.11 0.74 16.20
CA GLU A 198 -12.11 1.16 17.60
C GLU A 198 -10.80 1.83 18.00
N ALA A 199 -9.65 1.33 17.52
CA ALA A 199 -8.34 1.71 18.03
C ALA A 199 -7.21 1.84 17.00
N VAL A 200 -7.33 1.24 15.81
CA VAL A 200 -6.23 1.20 14.83
C VAL A 200 -6.38 2.23 13.72
N ARG A 201 -7.58 2.36 13.14
CA ARG A 201 -7.87 3.28 12.03
C ARG A 201 -7.41 4.70 12.39
N PRO A 202 -6.73 5.43 11.49
CA PRO A 202 -6.33 6.80 11.75
C PRO A 202 -7.50 7.65 12.22
N SER A 203 -7.40 8.26 13.41
CA SER A 203 -8.45 9.11 13.98
C SER A 203 -8.51 10.47 13.31
N ARG A 204 -7.37 10.98 12.85
CA ARG A 204 -7.27 12.17 12.00
C ARG A 204 -7.31 11.77 10.54
N THR A 205 -7.99 12.57 9.73
CA THR A 205 -8.07 12.36 8.29
C THR A 205 -6.69 12.46 7.66
N VAL A 206 -6.26 11.40 6.97
CA VAL A 206 -4.98 11.36 6.27
C VAL A 206 -5.12 12.13 4.94
N GLY A 207 -4.37 13.22 4.83
CA GLY A 207 -4.40 14.13 3.69
C GLY A 207 -3.25 13.92 2.72
N PHE A 208 -3.44 14.31 1.46
CA PHE A 208 -2.39 14.21 0.42
C PHE A 208 -1.08 14.89 0.83
N PHE A 209 -1.15 16.11 1.39
CA PHE A 209 0.04 16.86 1.79
C PHE A 209 0.78 16.22 2.96
N GLU A 210 0.07 15.60 3.91
CA GLU A 210 0.71 14.86 5.01
C GLU A 210 1.43 13.62 4.47
N THR A 211 0.76 12.84 3.61
CA THR A 211 1.38 11.68 2.93
C THR A 211 2.61 12.11 2.14
N ARG A 212 2.57 13.23 1.40
CA ARG A 212 3.71 13.77 0.66
C ARG A 212 4.85 14.22 1.57
N LYS A 213 4.54 14.86 2.70
CA LYS A 213 5.56 15.24 3.69
C LYS A 213 6.24 14.01 4.28
N THR A 214 5.48 12.98 4.64
CA THR A 214 6.02 11.72 5.16
C THR A 214 6.89 11.01 4.11
N ALA A 215 6.42 10.92 2.85
CA ALA A 215 7.19 10.37 1.74
C ALA A 215 8.52 11.13 1.53
N TYR A 216 8.49 12.47 1.63
CA TYR A 216 9.70 13.28 1.52
C TYR A 216 10.71 13.00 2.66
N VAL A 217 10.25 12.73 3.88
CA VAL A 217 11.14 12.33 4.99
C VAL A 217 11.84 11.00 4.66
N VAL A 218 11.10 10.02 4.16
CA VAL A 218 11.68 8.72 3.73
C VAL A 218 12.71 8.95 2.62
N GLU A 219 12.40 9.80 1.62
CA GLU A 219 13.32 10.14 0.54
C GLU A 219 14.62 10.76 1.06
N GLN A 220 14.56 11.69 2.03
CA GLN A 220 15.77 12.30 2.59
C GLN A 220 16.62 11.27 3.35
N LEU A 221 15.99 10.37 4.10
CA LEU A 221 16.69 9.31 4.82
C LEU A 221 17.41 8.36 3.85
N VAL A 222 16.76 7.96 2.75
CA VAL A 222 17.41 7.17 1.69
C VAL A 222 18.60 7.90 1.07
N LYS A 223 18.48 9.22 0.83
CA LYS A 223 19.63 10.02 0.35
C LYS A 223 20.78 10.05 1.36
N THR A 224 20.49 10.09 2.66
CA THR A 224 21.51 9.98 3.71
C THR A 224 22.22 8.62 3.67
N PHE A 225 21.50 7.51 3.55
CA PHE A 225 22.10 6.17 3.46
C PHE A 225 23.02 6.04 2.23
N ARG A 226 22.56 6.50 1.06
CA ARG A 226 23.37 6.55 -0.17
C ARG A 226 24.65 7.36 -0.03
N PHE A 227 24.62 8.44 0.74
CA PHE A 227 25.80 9.25 0.99
C PHE A 227 26.78 8.53 1.93
N SER A 228 26.26 7.89 2.98
CA SER A 228 27.06 7.14 3.94
C SER A 228 27.79 5.94 3.33
N GLU A 229 27.21 5.21 2.38
CA GLU A 229 27.89 4.08 1.73
C GLU A 229 29.00 4.49 0.74
N ARG A 230 29.02 5.75 0.30
CA ARG A 230 30.02 6.25 -0.66
C ARG A 230 31.28 6.81 0.00
N MET A 231 31.28 6.91 1.34
CA MET A 231 32.42 7.36 2.15
C MET A 231 33.16 6.17 2.74
#